data_AF-A0A2A4LNV0-F1
#
_entry.id   AF-A0A2A4LNV0-F1
#
_cell.length_a   1.000
_cell.length_b   1.000
_cell.length_c   1.000
_cell.angle_alpha   90.00
_cell.angle_beta   90.00
_cell.angle_gamma   90.00
#
_symmetry.space_group_name_H-M   'P 1'
#
loop_
_entity.id
_entity.type
_entity.pdbx_description
1 polymer ?
#
loop_
_entity_poly.entity_id
_entity_poly.type
_entity_poly.pdbx_seq_one_letter_code
_entity_poly.pdbx_strand_id
1 'polypeptide(L)' 'MAEKNRQLSDEDMARVEEYLSSPVHQVERKPYRPWLLLLILWAVVSAMGGIAVLYAKSQGLL' A
#
# COMPACT_ATOMS: atom_id res chain seq x y z
N MET A 1 25.26 15.73 -12.91
CA MET A 1 26.11 15.16 -13.97
C MET A 1 25.43 13.92 -14.49
N ALA A 2 25.19 13.85 -15.79
CA ALA A 2 24.37 12.80 -16.42
C ALA A 2 25.03 11.42 -16.30
N GLU A 3 24.34 10.44 -15.72
CA GLU A 3 24.75 9.03 -15.74
C GLU A 3 24.44 8.46 -17.13
N LYS A 4 25.37 8.69 -18.06
CA LYS A 4 25.32 8.27 -19.45
C LYS A 4 25.51 6.74 -19.52
N ASN A 5 24.41 6.00 -19.69
CA ASN A 5 24.36 4.58 -20.08
C ASN A 5 25.28 3.63 -19.30
N ARG A 6 24.82 3.17 -18.13
CA ARG A 6 25.11 1.79 -17.71
C ARG A 6 24.26 0.85 -18.57
N GLN A 7 24.62 0.74 -19.85
CA GLN A 7 24.13 -0.38 -20.66
C GLN A 7 24.83 -1.62 -20.12
N LEU A 8 24.04 -2.50 -19.53
CA LEU A 8 24.50 -3.80 -19.09
C LEU A 8 25.05 -4.54 -20.31
N SER A 9 26.12 -5.32 -20.12
CA SER A 9 26.58 -6.27 -21.13
C SER A 9 25.41 -7.18 -21.53
N ASP A 10 25.40 -7.71 -22.76
CA ASP A 10 24.36 -8.65 -23.21
C ASP A 10 24.24 -9.86 -22.25
N GLU A 11 25.36 -10.31 -21.68
CA GLU A 11 25.39 -11.36 -20.67
C GLU A 11 24.69 -10.94 -19.37
N ASP A 12 24.95 -9.72 -18.89
CA ASP A 12 24.34 -9.21 -17.67
C ASP A 12 22.85 -8.96 -17.87
N MET A 13 22.45 -8.49 -19.06
CA MET A 13 21.05 -8.36 -19.45
C MET A 13 20.34 -9.73 -19.45
N ALA A 14 20.98 -10.78 -19.98
CA ALA A 14 20.41 -12.12 -19.98
C ALA A 14 20.14 -12.65 -18.56
N ARG A 15 21.07 -12.41 -17.62
CA ARG A 15 20.88 -12.79 -16.21
C ARG A 15 19.74 -12.00 -15.54
N VAL A 16 19.57 -10.72 -15.89
CA VAL A 16 18.47 -9.89 -15.40
C VAL A 16 17.13 -10.38 -15.93
N GLU A 17 17.05 -10.68 -17.23
CA GLU A 17 15.85 -11.22 -17.87
C GLU A 17 15.43 -12.54 -17.22
N GLU A 18 16.38 -13.46 -17.03
CA GLU A 18 16.16 -14.73 -16.35
C GLU A 18 15.61 -14.51 -14.93
N TYR A 19 16.23 -13.61 -14.15
CA TYR A 19 15.78 -13.28 -12.80
C TYR A 19 14.37 -12.68 -12.78
N LEU A 20 14.07 -11.71 -13.64
CA LEU A 20 12.78 -11.02 -13.71
C LEU A 20 11.65 -11.91 -14.23
N SER A 21 11.96 -12.88 -15.09
CA SER A 21 11.00 -13.86 -15.61
C SER A 21 10.53 -14.86 -14.54
N SER A 22 11.25 -14.94 -13.41
CA SER A 22 10.94 -15.89 -12.35
C SER A 22 9.51 -15.74 -11.82
N PRO A 23 8.81 -16.85 -11.51
CA PRO A 23 7.42 -16.82 -11.05
C PRO A 23 7.19 -16.01 -9.77
N VAL A 24 8.25 -15.84 -8.96
CA VAL A 24 8.23 -15.05 -7.72
C VAL A 24 7.91 -13.57 -8.01
N HIS A 25 8.26 -13.07 -9.19
CA HIS A 25 8.05 -11.67 -9.58
C HIS A 25 6.78 -11.45 -10.42
N GLN A 26 6.14 -12.52 -10.89
CA GLN A 26 4.92 -12.47 -11.70
C GLN A 26 3.65 -12.58 -10.83
N VAL A 27 3.51 -11.66 -9.89
CA VAL A 27 2.33 -11.61 -9.02
C VAL A 27 1.25 -10.73 -9.65
N GLU A 28 0.05 -11.28 -9.87
CA GLU A 28 -1.12 -10.50 -10.24
C GLU A 28 -1.48 -9.51 -9.13
N ARG A 29 -1.20 -8.22 -9.37
CA ARG A 29 -1.52 -7.17 -8.41
C ARG A 29 -2.95 -6.71 -8.63
N LYS A 30 -3.80 -6.92 -7.62
CA LYS A 30 -5.12 -6.29 -7.61
C LYS A 30 -4.96 -4.76 -7.71
N PRO A 31 -5.82 -4.07 -8.48
CA PRO A 31 -5.78 -2.63 -8.57
C PRO A 31 -5.96 -2.01 -7.18
N TYR A 32 -5.05 -1.09 -6.84
CA TYR A 32 -5.11 -0.38 -5.57
C TYR A 32 -6.34 0.53 -5.52
N ARG A 33 -7.13 0.43 -4.44
CA ARG A 33 -8.37 1.19 -4.23
C ARG A 33 -8.22 2.12 -3.02
N PRO A 34 -7.59 3.31 -3.17
CA PRO A 34 -7.28 4.19 -2.05
C PRO A 34 -8.53 4.64 -1.29
N TRP A 35 -9.63 4.91 -1.99
CA TRP A 35 -10.88 5.35 -1.37
C TRP A 35 -11.50 4.31 -0.44
N LEU A 36 -11.36 3.02 -0.75
CA LEU A 36 -11.84 1.95 0.11
C LEU A 36 -11.06 1.90 1.43
N LEU A 37 -9.73 2.05 1.34
CA LEU A 37 -8.86 2.14 2.51
C LEU A 37 -9.23 3.34 3.40
N LEU A 38 -9.44 4.50 2.79
CA LEU A 38 -9.83 5.72 3.51
C LEU A 38 -11.21 5.56 4.19
N LEU A 39 -12.18 4.96 3.51
CA LEU A 39 -13.52 4.74 4.07
C LEU A 39 -13.48 3.82 5.28
N ILE A 40 -12.72 2.72 5.20
CA ILE A 40 -12.56 1.78 6.31
C ILE A 40 -11.88 2.47 7.49
N LEU A 41 -10.80 3.20 7.25
CA LEU A 41 -10.08 3.95 8.29
C LEU A 41 -11.01 4.95 8.98
N TRP A 42 -11.74 5.74 8.18
CA TRP A 42 -12.72 6.71 8.68
C TRP A 42 -13.79 6.03 9.53
N ALA A 43 -14.37 4.92 9.06
CA ALA A 43 -15.40 4.18 9.78
C ALA A 43 -14.91 3.70 11.15
N VAL A 44 -13.69 3.16 11.23
CA VAL A 44 -13.10 2.69 12.50
C VAL A 44 -12.90 3.86 13.47
N VAL A 45 -12.30 4.96 13.02
CA VAL A 45 -12.05 6.14 13.87
C VAL A 45 -13.37 6.76 14.32
N SER A 46 -14.34 6.92 13.42
CA SER A 46 -15.67 7.46 13.74
C SER A 46 -16.44 6.56 14.69
N ALA A 47 -16.35 5.23 14.55
CA ALA A 47 -16.99 4.30 15.48
C ALA A 47 -16.39 4.42 16.88
N MET A 48 -15.06 4.42 17.01
CA MET A 48 -14.39 4.61 18.30
C MET A 48 -14.73 5.97 18.92
N GLY A 49 -14.70 7.05 18.13
CA GLY A 49 -15.10 8.38 18.57
C GLY A 49 -16.56 8.43 19.01
N GLY A 50 -17.46 7.79 18.26
CA GLY A 50 -18.87 7.66 18.60
C GLY A 50 -19.09 6.94 19.94
N ILE A 51 -18.40 5.82 20.15
CA ILE A 51 -18.44 5.08 21.43
C ILE A 51 -17.95 5.97 22.59
N ALA A 52 -16.85 6.70 22.40
CA ALA A 52 -16.32 7.60 23.42
C ALA A 52 -17.31 8.72 23.79
N VAL A 53 -17.96 9.33 22.78
CA VAL A 53 -18.98 10.37 23.00
C VAL A 53 -20.21 9.81 23.71
N LEU A 54 -20.69 8.63 23.31
CA LEU A 54 -21.82 7.97 23.96
C LEU A 54 -21.51 7.66 25.43
N TYR A 55 -20.30 7.18 25.72
CA TYR A 55 -19.84 6.95 27.07
C TYR A 55 -19.79 8.25 27.88
N ALA A 56 -19.19 9.31 27.36
CA ALA A 56 -19.12 10.61 28.04
C ALA A 56 -20.51 11.17 28.36
N LYS A 57 -21.45 11.06 27.42
CA LYS A 57 -22.86 11.45 27.63
C LYS A 57 -23.55 10.61 28.71
N SER A 58 -23.28 9.29 28.78
CA SER A 58 -23.84 8.42 29.81
C SER A 58 -23.37 8.76 31.23
N GLN A 59 -22.19 9.37 31.36
CA GLN A 59 -21.62 9.82 32.64
C GLN A 59 -21.97 11.28 32.97
N GLY A 60 -22.75 11.97 32.13
CA GLY A 60 -23.13 13.37 32.32
C GLY A 60 -21.98 14.37 32.11
N LEU A 61 -20.92 13.97 31.40
CA LEU A 61 -19.80 14.85 31.05
C LEU A 61 -20.11 15.77 29.85
N LEU A 62 -21.17 15.46 29.10
CA LEU A 62 -21.68 16.17 27.93
C LEU A 62 -23.19 16.32 28.02
#